data_AF-A0A971BXJ2-F1
#
_entry.id   AF-A0A971BXJ2-F1
#
_cell.length_a   1.000
_cell.length_b   1.000
_cell.length_c   1.000
_cell.angle_alpha   90.00
_cell.angle_beta   90.00
_cell.angle_gamma   90.00
#
_symmetry.space_group_name_H-M   'P 1'
#
loop_
_entity.id
_entity.type
_entity.pdbx_description
1 polymer ?
#
loop_
_entity_poly.entity_id
_entity_poly.type
_entity_poly.pdbx_seq_one_letter_code
_entity_poly.pdbx_strand_id
1 'polypeptide(L)'
;MKINRKLLVGIVFIVFVIASFFAGSLIKEHRYNNDRLQRCDTLISFAIKKAENDDLKDQNAMKALISNVYAAYVLCDDPDLAAQLHDTWNTLIFEGDSYIGKEEVLISQLRSISETLTIGD
;
A
#
# COMPACT_ATOMS: atom_id res chain seq x y z
N MET A 1 15.57 -0.36 53.22
CA MET A 1 14.90 0.91 52.85
C MET A 1 13.43 0.61 52.59
N LYS A 2 12.50 1.06 53.45
CA LYS A 2 11.06 0.82 53.23
C LYS A 2 10.53 1.88 52.26
N ILE A 3 10.16 1.48 51.06
CA ILE A 3 9.55 2.37 50.08
C ILE A 3 8.18 2.78 50.60
N ASN A 4 7.97 4.09 50.80
CA ASN A 4 6.70 4.62 51.26
C ASN A 4 5.62 4.39 50.19
N ARG A 5 4.43 3.95 50.62
CA ARG A 5 3.28 3.67 49.72
C ARG A 5 2.97 4.85 48.79
N LYS A 6 3.14 6.09 49.26
CA LYS A 6 2.97 7.33 48.45
C LYS A 6 4.02 7.46 47.34
N LEU A 7 5.27 7.07 47.61
CA LEU A 7 6.36 7.05 46.62
C LEU A 7 6.09 5.99 45.55
N LEU A 8 5.60 4.82 45.96
CA LEU A 8 5.27 3.71 45.05
C LEU A 8 4.11 4.07 44.12
N VAL A 9 3.06 4.72 44.62
CA VAL A 9 1.94 5.23 43.80
C VAL A 9 2.42 6.29 42.79
N GLY A 10 3.30 7.19 43.20
CA GLY A 10 3.86 8.20 42.29
C GLY A 10 4.65 7.58 41.14
N ILE A 11 5.48 6.56 41.42
CA ILE A 11 6.26 5.85 40.39
C ILE A 11 5.33 5.12 39.42
N VAL A 12 4.30 4.43 39.91
CA VAL A 12 3.32 3.72 39.06
C VAL A 12 2.61 4.70 38.13
N PHE A 13 2.22 5.88 38.63
CA PHE A 13 1.56 6.90 37.82
C PHE A 13 2.46 7.40 36.68
N ILE A 14 3.74 7.65 36.96
CA ILE A 14 4.72 8.08 35.95
C ILE A 14 4.91 7.00 34.88
N VAL A 15 5.05 5.73 35.29
CA VAL A 15 5.18 4.61 34.35
C VAL A 15 3.94 4.48 33.46
N PHE A 16 2.74 4.65 34.02
CA PHE A 16 1.49 4.62 33.23
C PHE A 16 1.40 5.75 32.20
N VAL A 17 1.81 6.97 32.55
CA VAL A 17 1.82 8.12 31.62
C VAL A 17 2.80 7.87 30.48
N ILE A 18 4.01 7.38 30.79
CA ILE A 18 5.03 7.07 29.79
C ILE A 18 4.56 5.93 28.87
N ALA A 19 4.04 4.84 29.44
CA ALA A 19 3.52 3.71 28.67
C ALA A 19 2.36 4.11 27.75
N SER A 20 1.49 5.04 28.18
CA SER A 20 0.38 5.53 27.35
C SER A 20 0.87 6.29 26.12
N PHE A 21 1.95 7.06 26.24
CA PHE A 21 2.56 7.77 25.12
C PHE A 21 3.20 6.81 24.10
N PHE A 22 3.94 5.80 24.59
CA PHE A 22 4.55 4.78 23.72
C PHE A 22 3.52 3.89 23.03
N ALA A 23 2.47 3.46 23.73
CA ALA A 23 1.37 2.69 23.13
C ALA A 23 0.69 3.49 22.00
N GLY A 24 0.50 4.80 22.18
CA GLY A 24 -0.04 5.67 21.14
C GLY A 24 0.82 5.73 19.87
N SER A 25 2.14 5.73 20.00
CA SER A 25 3.07 5.74 18.87
C SER A 25 3.03 4.44 18.06
N LEU A 26 3.04 3.28 18.73
CA LEU A 26 3.00 1.97 18.09
C LEU A 26 1.67 1.75 17.35
N ILE A 27 0.55 2.13 17.96
CA ILE A 27 -0.78 2.01 17.34
C ILE A 27 -0.89 2.94 16.13
N LYS A 28 -0.27 4.12 16.17
CA LYS A 28 -0.28 5.07 15.06
C LYS A 28 0.51 4.53 13.86
N GLU A 29 1.66 3.92 14.11
CA GLU A 29 2.50 3.31 13.08
C GLU A 29 1.79 2.12 12.41
N HIS A 30 1.20 1.21 13.18
CA HIS A 30 0.42 0.10 12.64
C HIS A 30 -0.77 0.57 11.78
N ARG A 31 -1.52 1.59 12.24
CA ARG A 31 -2.63 2.14 11.44
C ARG A 31 -2.15 2.83 10.16
N TYR A 32 -1.01 3.50 10.22
CA TYR A 32 -0.43 4.19 9.06
C TYR A 32 0.01 3.18 7.99
N ASN A 33 0.68 2.09 8.40
CA ASN A 33 1.14 1.07 7.47
C ASN A 33 -0.04 0.27 6.87
N ASN A 34 -1.04 -0.11 7.67
CA ASN A 34 -2.24 -0.78 7.14
C ASN A 34 -3.03 0.13 6.17
N ASP A 35 -3.11 1.43 6.45
CA ASP A 35 -3.77 2.40 5.53
C ASP A 35 -3.00 2.52 4.21
N ARG A 36 -1.67 2.46 4.23
CA ARG A 36 -0.84 2.47 3.01
C ARG A 36 -1.03 1.20 2.19
N LEU A 37 -0.97 0.03 2.82
CA LEU A 37 -1.19 -1.26 2.16
C LEU A 37 -2.58 -1.34 1.52
N GLN A 38 -3.62 -0.94 2.25
CA GLN A 38 -4.99 -0.90 1.74
C GLN A 38 -5.13 0.06 0.55
N ARG A 39 -4.45 1.21 0.58
CA ARG A 39 -4.46 2.15 -0.55
C ARG A 39 -3.69 1.62 -1.76
N CYS A 40 -2.58 0.93 -1.53
CA CYS A 40 -1.84 0.23 -2.59
C CYS A 40 -2.77 -0.74 -3.32
N ASP A 41 -3.42 -1.66 -2.59
CA ASP A 41 -4.35 -2.63 -3.16
C ASP A 41 -5.54 -1.96 -3.88
N THR A 42 -6.11 -0.91 -3.27
CA THR A 42 -7.21 -0.14 -3.88
C THR A 42 -6.81 0.44 -5.24
N LEU A 43 -5.60 1.00 -5.36
CA LEU A 43 -5.12 1.59 -6.59
C LEU A 43 -4.81 0.53 -7.67
N ILE A 44 -4.29 -0.63 -7.26
CA ILE A 44 -4.15 -1.79 -8.17
C ILE A 44 -5.54 -2.19 -8.69
N SER A 45 -6.55 -2.28 -7.82
CA SER A 45 -7.92 -2.60 -8.22
C SER A 45 -8.51 -1.58 -9.22
N PHE A 46 -8.17 -0.30 -9.08
CA PHE A 46 -8.59 0.73 -10.03
C PHE A 46 -7.86 0.62 -11.36
N ALA A 47 -6.56 0.27 -11.36
CA ALA A 47 -5.82 -0.01 -12.58
C ALA A 47 -6.42 -1.23 -13.32
N ILE A 48 -6.74 -2.31 -12.60
CA ILE A 48 -7.41 -3.50 -13.15
C ILE A 48 -8.75 -3.12 -13.77
N LYS A 49 -9.62 -2.41 -13.04
CA LYS A 49 -10.92 -1.97 -13.56
C LYS A 49 -10.79 -1.11 -14.81
N LYS A 50 -9.72 -0.32 -14.94
CA LYS A 50 -9.45 0.44 -16.15
C LYS A 50 -9.06 -0.45 -17.32
N ALA A 51 -8.18 -1.42 -17.11
CA ALA A 51 -7.83 -2.39 -18.15
C ALA A 51 -9.03 -3.27 -18.57
N GLU A 52 -9.96 -3.55 -17.67
CA GLU A 52 -11.15 -4.38 -17.95
C GLU A 52 -12.25 -3.64 -18.73
N ASN A 53 -12.50 -2.37 -18.38
CA ASN A 53 -13.73 -1.68 -18.80
C ASN A 53 -13.51 -0.58 -19.83
N ASP A 54 -12.29 -0.06 -19.98
CA ASP A 54 -11.98 1.05 -20.88
C ASP A 54 -11.18 0.57 -22.09
N ASP A 55 -11.31 1.27 -23.22
CA ASP A 55 -10.45 1.04 -24.39
C ASP A 55 -9.06 1.64 -24.14
N LEU A 56 -8.03 0.81 -24.04
CA LEU A 56 -6.65 1.28 -23.81
C LEU A 56 -6.07 2.08 -24.98
N LYS A 57 -6.73 2.12 -26.15
CA LYS A 57 -6.40 3.07 -27.23
C LYS A 57 -6.80 4.49 -26.89
N ASP A 58 -7.74 4.69 -25.97
CA ASP A 58 -8.03 6.01 -25.42
C ASP A 58 -6.87 6.46 -24.53
N GLN A 59 -6.25 7.57 -24.93
CA GLN A 59 -5.13 8.15 -24.20
C GLN A 59 -5.50 8.55 -22.77
N ASN A 60 -6.76 8.91 -22.50
CA ASN A 60 -7.18 9.26 -21.14
C ASN A 60 -7.31 8.02 -20.27
N ALA A 61 -7.89 6.94 -20.79
CA ALA A 61 -7.92 5.63 -20.12
C ALA A 61 -6.50 5.13 -19.80
N MET A 62 -5.58 5.16 -20.77
CA MET A 62 -4.19 4.75 -20.59
C MET A 62 -3.48 5.61 -19.51
N LYS A 63 -3.62 6.93 -19.55
CA LYS A 63 -3.03 7.83 -18.54
C LYS A 63 -3.59 7.57 -17.14
N ALA A 64 -4.89 7.33 -17.01
CA ALA A 64 -5.51 7.01 -15.73
C ALA A 64 -5.00 5.68 -15.17
N LEU A 65 -4.88 4.67 -16.03
CA LEU A 65 -4.29 3.38 -15.66
C LEU A 65 -2.83 3.55 -15.19
N ILE A 66 -1.99 4.24 -15.96
CA ILE A 66 -0.59 4.53 -15.60
C ILE A 66 -0.51 5.25 -14.25
N SER A 67 -1.38 6.24 -14.03
CA SER A 67 -1.42 6.99 -12.78
C SER A 67 -1.79 6.13 -11.59
N ASN A 68 -2.72 5.18 -11.74
CA ASN A 68 -3.10 4.26 -10.68
C ASN A 68 -1.95 3.30 -10.34
N VAL A 69 -1.26 2.75 -11.35
CA VAL A 69 -0.10 1.85 -11.12
C VAL A 69 1.04 2.60 -10.44
N TYR A 70 1.35 3.83 -10.87
CA TYR A 70 2.36 4.67 -10.21
C TYR A 70 2.00 4.96 -8.74
N ALA A 71 0.75 5.35 -8.48
CA ALA A 71 0.32 5.66 -7.13
C ALA A 71 0.33 4.41 -6.23
N ALA A 72 0.01 3.22 -6.78
CA ALA A 72 0.14 1.95 -6.09
C ALA A 72 1.61 1.68 -5.73
N TYR A 73 2.53 1.83 -6.69
CA TYR A 73 3.98 1.71 -6.45
C TYR A 73 4.46 2.60 -5.27
N VAL A 74 4.06 3.88 -5.23
CA VAL A 74 4.48 4.83 -4.18
C VAL A 74 3.94 4.45 -2.78
N LEU A 75 2.82 3.74 -2.73
CA LEU A 75 2.14 3.36 -1.48
C LEU A 75 2.37 1.89 -1.08
N CYS A 76 3.02 1.10 -1.94
CA CYS A 76 3.38 -0.27 -1.64
C CYS A 76 4.63 -0.29 -0.74
N ASP A 77 4.47 -0.81 0.48
CA ASP A 77 5.56 -0.88 1.44
C ASP A 77 6.38 -2.19 1.32
N ASP A 78 5.84 -3.19 0.62
CA ASP A 78 6.58 -4.41 0.26
C ASP A 78 7.54 -4.12 -0.91
N PRO A 79 8.86 -4.32 -0.73
CA PRO A 79 9.86 -3.91 -1.72
C PRO A 79 9.80 -4.74 -3.01
N ASP A 80 9.45 -6.03 -2.93
CA ASP A 80 9.41 -6.92 -4.09
C ASP A 80 8.18 -6.63 -4.96
N LEU A 81 7.05 -6.34 -4.30
CA LEU A 81 5.81 -5.94 -4.97
C LEU A 81 5.90 -4.51 -5.51
N ALA A 82 6.54 -3.59 -4.77
CA ALA A 82 6.83 -2.25 -5.26
C ALA A 82 7.72 -2.27 -6.51
N ALA A 83 8.73 -3.15 -6.56
CA ALA A 83 9.56 -3.34 -7.75
C ALA A 83 8.75 -3.82 -8.96
N GLN A 84 7.87 -4.81 -8.76
CA GLN A 84 6.98 -5.30 -9.83
C GLN A 84 6.01 -4.22 -10.35
N LEU A 85 5.45 -3.41 -9.45
CA LEU A 85 4.60 -2.28 -9.82
C LEU A 85 5.38 -1.20 -10.58
N HIS A 86 6.62 -0.92 -10.16
CA HIS A 86 7.50 0.02 -10.84
C HIS A 86 7.86 -0.45 -12.25
N ASP A 87 8.17 -1.75 -12.43
CA ASP A 87 8.48 -2.32 -13.74
C ASP A 87 7.25 -2.31 -14.67
N THR A 88 6.07 -2.59 -14.11
CA THR A 88 4.79 -2.49 -14.83
C THR A 88 4.52 -1.04 -15.24
N TRP A 89 4.70 -0.08 -14.32
CA TRP A 89 4.56 1.34 -14.59
C TRP A 89 5.50 1.83 -15.70
N ASN A 90 6.78 1.44 -15.65
CA ASN A 90 7.75 1.77 -16.70
C ASN A 90 7.33 1.19 -18.05
N THR A 91 6.93 -0.07 -18.07
CA THR A 91 6.46 -0.73 -19.30
C THR A 91 5.26 0.01 -19.87
N LEU A 92 4.31 0.44 -19.04
CA LEU A 92 3.15 1.20 -19.52
C LEU A 92 3.52 2.59 -20.06
N ILE A 93 4.54 3.26 -19.51
CA ILE A 93 5.00 4.56 -20.02
C ILE A 93 5.72 4.42 -21.35
N PHE A 94 6.63 3.46 -21.47
CA PHE A 94 7.52 3.36 -22.64
C PHE A 94 6.97 2.45 -23.74
N GLU A 95 6.22 1.44 -23.35
CA GLU A 95 5.74 0.35 -24.20
C GLU A 95 4.24 0.06 -23.96
N GLY A 96 3.46 1.06 -23.51
CA GLY A 96 2.04 0.88 -23.17
C GLY A 96 1.19 0.32 -24.31
N ASP A 97 1.52 0.65 -25.55
CA ASP A 97 0.86 0.11 -26.74
C ASP A 97 1.02 -1.42 -26.87
N SER A 98 2.02 -2.03 -26.23
CA SER A 98 2.23 -3.49 -26.22
C SER A 98 1.11 -4.26 -25.50
N TYR A 99 0.37 -3.59 -24.62
CA TYR A 99 -0.77 -4.14 -23.90
C TYR A 99 -2.10 -3.98 -24.65
N ILE A 100 -2.15 -3.18 -25.71
CA ILE A 100 -3.35 -3.03 -26.53
C ILE A 100 -3.64 -4.35 -27.26
N GLY A 101 -4.82 -4.92 -27.03
CA GLY A 101 -5.20 -6.26 -27.50
C GLY A 101 -4.58 -7.40 -26.67
N LYS A 102 -3.92 -7.09 -25.55
CA LYS A 102 -3.34 -8.04 -24.58
C LYS A 102 -3.65 -7.60 -23.14
N GLU A 103 -4.79 -6.97 -22.93
CA GLU A 103 -5.21 -6.39 -21.66
C GLU A 103 -5.22 -7.43 -20.53
N GLU A 104 -5.60 -8.67 -20.83
CA GLU A 104 -5.60 -9.79 -19.89
C GLU A 104 -4.20 -10.11 -19.32
N VAL A 105 -3.13 -9.84 -20.06
CA VAL A 105 -1.75 -10.02 -19.57
C VAL A 105 -1.47 -8.99 -18.47
N LEU A 106 -1.83 -7.73 -18.70
CA LEU A 106 -1.69 -6.67 -17.70
C LEU A 106 -2.58 -6.94 -16.48
N ILE A 107 -3.83 -7.33 -16.69
CA ILE A 107 -4.78 -7.65 -15.62
C ILE A 107 -4.26 -8.80 -14.76
N SER A 108 -3.76 -9.87 -15.36
CA SER A 108 -3.20 -11.02 -14.63
C SER A 108 -1.96 -10.66 -13.82
N GLN A 109 -1.06 -9.84 -14.37
CA GLN A 109 0.10 -9.30 -13.65
C GLN A 109 -0.34 -8.49 -12.41
N LEU A 110 -1.27 -7.54 -12.60
CA LEU A 110 -1.76 -6.69 -11.51
C LEU A 110 -2.53 -7.49 -10.45
N ARG A 111 -3.35 -8.47 -10.85
CA ARG A 111 -4.04 -9.37 -9.91
C ARG A 111 -3.07 -10.20 -9.09
N SER A 112 -2.03 -10.75 -9.71
CA SER A 112 -0.99 -11.51 -8.98
C SER A 112 -0.32 -10.69 -7.89
N ILE A 113 -0.06 -9.40 -8.15
CA ILE A 113 0.51 -8.47 -7.16
C ILE A 113 -0.49 -8.24 -6.02
N SER A 114 -1.76 -7.93 -6.34
CA SER A 114 -2.83 -7.72 -5.35
C SER A 114 -3.09 -8.96 -4.49
N GLU A 115 -3.16 -10.15 -5.08
CA GLU A 115 -3.33 -11.40 -4.33
C GLU A 115 -2.17 -11.64 -3.36
N THR A 116 -0.94 -11.38 -3.79
CA THR A 116 0.24 -11.51 -2.92
C THR A 116 0.22 -10.52 -1.74
N LEU A 117 -0.26 -9.28 -1.97
CA LEU A 117 -0.46 -8.29 -0.89
C LEU A 117 -1.43 -8.82 0.17
N THR A 118 -2.52 -9.47 -0.24
CA THR A 118 -3.55 -9.96 0.71
C THR A 118 -3.18 -11.23 1.45
N ILE A 119 -2.23 -12.02 0.95
CA ILE A 119 -1.75 -13.27 1.59
C ILE A 119 -0.62 -12.98 2.60
N GLY A 120 0.06 -11.84 2.48
CA GLY A 120 1.16 -11.43 3.35
C GLY A 120 0.75 -10.80 4.69
N ASP A 121 -0.54 -10.51 4.89
CA ASP A 121 -1.16 -10.03 6.15
C ASP A 121 -1.55 -11.19 7.10
#